data_AF-A0A4D7JKA6-F1
#
_entry.id   AF-A0A4D7JKA6-F1
#
_cell.length_a   1.000
_cell.length_b   1.000
_cell.length_c   1.000
_cell.angle_alpha   90.00
_cell.angle_beta   90.00
_cell.angle_gamma   90.00
#
_symmetry.space_group_name_H-M   'P 1'
#
loop_
_entity.id
_entity.type
_entity.pdbx_description
1 polymer ?
#
loop_
_entity_poly.entity_id
_entity_poly.type
_entity_poly.pdbx_seq_one_letter_code
_entity_poly.pdbx_strand_id
1 'polypeptide(L)'
;MDRNQAIGLALIAAMFIIYVQFFMGEPKVDETAESTTEQVEQKATADQDQEISEVVEEEPEEELSDSVKAALANNKFGSFAGLSQGQEEFFTLENNLVEIKISSQGAVIKSVRLKNRETYLGEPLYLIDEESSKQSLITELDGKKIDLSDLYYTSNSPKIMVASEGDTAKLVFTGEGAGGKQINISYGLAPDQFTVDYGLSFKGIKNKGKDLIISWDNHTKRLEKQLEGARVGSRPETTINYFRTDNEEFKSLDASSTDPQFDTLASPVKWFSMSQKYFSAALISENGFSNSQFKTITPPESDTTTVKELYATVAVPMKNLEGNSPEFKYYFGPNNYYVMQDVAGAPEFKENVRFGWKILAFINKGLVLPIFHFLERFTSNYGLIIFMLVLIIKLMLSPLTYKSYKSMAKMKVLNNLLKPETDQLKEKYGDDQAKIQQETMKLYQKMGTSPFAAMSGCIPMILQMPILFALFNFFPFSVELRGESFLWAKDLSTYDSIATLPFTIPFYGDHVSLFTLLMTLSTVLMTYTNSQMNSAQMQGPMKTIQYFTPVIIMFVLNSFPAGLTYYYFLSNIITFGQQTLIKKFMIDDEKIERQIEENRKLKGGKKSKFQAKLEEAMKAQESKAKKKAKRK
;
A
#
# COMPACT_ATOMS: atom_id res chain seq x y z
N MET A 1 0.83 -2.99 -41.65
CA MET A 1 1.59 -3.62 -40.56
C MET A 1 1.85 -5.04 -41.02
N ASP A 2 3.11 -5.44 -41.13
CA ASP A 2 3.44 -6.77 -41.63
C ASP A 2 3.08 -7.85 -40.60
N ARG A 3 2.73 -9.08 -41.02
CA ARG A 3 2.25 -10.15 -40.10
C ARG A 3 3.28 -10.45 -39.01
N ASN A 4 4.56 -10.37 -39.36
CA ASN A 4 5.68 -10.55 -38.45
C ASN A 4 5.85 -9.38 -37.45
N GLN A 5 5.49 -8.15 -37.85
CA GLN A 5 5.47 -7.00 -36.94
C GLN A 5 4.32 -7.09 -35.95
N ALA A 6 3.15 -7.57 -36.38
CA ALA A 6 2.01 -7.81 -35.51
C ALA A 6 2.33 -8.84 -34.41
N ILE A 7 2.93 -9.96 -34.81
CA ILE A 7 3.34 -11.04 -33.89
C ILE A 7 4.44 -10.55 -32.94
N GLY A 8 5.43 -9.81 -33.43
CA GLY A 8 6.47 -9.23 -32.58
C GLY A 8 5.92 -8.25 -31.54
N LEU A 9 4.93 -7.43 -31.91
CA LEU A 9 4.32 -6.45 -31.00
C LEU A 9 3.42 -7.14 -29.96
N ALA A 10 2.72 -8.21 -30.34
CA ALA A 10 1.98 -9.06 -29.43
C ALA A 10 2.88 -9.77 -28.42
N LEU A 11 4.04 -10.28 -28.86
CA LEU A 11 5.03 -10.92 -27.97
C LEU A 11 5.69 -9.92 -27.02
N ILE A 12 6.00 -8.71 -27.47
CA ILE A 12 6.55 -7.64 -26.61
C ILE A 12 5.50 -7.19 -25.58
N ALA A 13 4.24 -7.04 -25.99
CA ALA A 13 3.14 -6.72 -25.07
C ALA A 13 2.97 -7.83 -24.02
N ALA A 14 2.95 -9.10 -24.44
CA ALA A 14 2.88 -10.24 -23.53
C ALA A 14 4.08 -10.29 -22.56
N MET A 15 5.30 -10.09 -23.07
CA MET A 15 6.51 -10.07 -22.24
C MET A 15 6.52 -8.89 -21.27
N PHE A 16 6.05 -7.71 -21.67
CA PHE A 16 5.94 -6.54 -20.80
C PHE A 16 4.86 -6.75 -19.73
N ILE A 17 3.73 -7.37 -20.08
CA ILE A 17 2.68 -7.75 -19.13
C ILE A 17 3.22 -8.76 -18.11
N ILE A 18 3.96 -9.78 -18.57
CA ILE A 18 4.63 -10.75 -17.69
C ILE A 18 5.66 -10.06 -16.81
N TYR A 19 6.48 -9.15 -17.36
CA TYR A 19 7.50 -8.41 -16.60
C TYR A 19 6.89 -7.49 -15.53
N VAL A 20 5.80 -6.77 -15.84
CA VAL A 20 5.10 -5.94 -14.86
C VAL A 20 4.43 -6.79 -13.77
N GLN A 21 3.95 -7.99 -14.11
CA GLN A 21 3.43 -8.95 -13.14
C GLN A 21 4.51 -9.52 -12.22
N PHE A 22 5.67 -9.90 -12.77
CA PHE A 22 6.69 -10.67 -12.04
C PHE A 22 7.80 -9.83 -11.38
N PHE A 23 8.09 -8.61 -11.86
CA PHE A 23 9.24 -7.82 -11.40
C PHE A 23 8.88 -6.47 -10.77
N MET A 24 7.60 -6.08 -10.72
CA MET A 24 7.15 -4.85 -10.02
C MET A 24 6.55 -5.10 -8.63
N GLY A 25 6.38 -6.35 -8.21
CA GLY A 25 6.54 -6.80 -6.81
C GLY A 25 7.74 -7.75 -6.85
N GLU A 26 8.91 -7.37 -6.33
CA GLU A 26 9.37 -7.69 -4.98
C GLU A 26 10.68 -6.89 -4.74
N PRO A 27 10.98 -6.44 -3.51
CA PRO A 27 12.38 -6.28 -3.10
C PRO A 27 12.94 -7.65 -2.70
N LYS A 28 14.17 -7.93 -3.15
CA LYS A 28 14.91 -9.18 -2.91
C LYS A 28 14.92 -9.61 -1.44
N VAL A 29 14.60 -10.86 -1.20
CA VAL A 29 14.80 -11.59 0.06
C VAL A 29 16.29 -11.92 0.20
N ASP A 30 16.86 -11.67 1.39
CA ASP A 30 18.22 -12.07 1.74
C ASP A 30 18.33 -13.61 1.86
N GLU A 31 19.29 -14.21 1.16
CA GLU A 31 19.59 -15.66 1.10
C GLU A 31 20.13 -16.26 2.42
N THR A 32 19.81 -15.70 3.59
CA THR A 32 20.24 -16.26 4.89
C THR A 32 19.15 -16.99 5.65
N ALA A 33 17.90 -16.98 5.18
CA ALA A 33 16.78 -17.66 5.84
C ALA A 33 16.65 -19.16 5.52
N GLU A 34 17.20 -19.64 4.39
CA GLU A 34 16.99 -21.03 3.94
C GLU A 34 17.64 -22.11 4.83
N SER A 35 18.66 -21.76 5.62
CA SER A 35 19.33 -22.74 6.50
C SER A 35 18.54 -23.07 7.77
N THR A 36 17.49 -22.32 8.11
CA THR A 36 16.75 -22.54 9.37
C THR A 36 15.47 -23.35 9.16
N THR A 37 14.90 -23.32 7.96
CA THR A 37 13.62 -23.99 7.64
C THR A 37 13.75 -25.52 7.60
N GLU A 38 14.85 -26.05 7.05
CA GLU A 38 15.06 -27.51 6.97
C GLU A 38 15.24 -28.20 8.34
N GLN A 39 15.70 -27.47 9.36
CA GLN A 39 15.85 -28.04 10.73
C GLN A 39 14.56 -27.96 11.57
N VAL A 40 13.60 -27.12 11.19
CA VAL A 40 12.28 -27.04 11.85
C VAL A 40 11.33 -28.08 11.25
N GLU A 41 11.44 -28.34 9.95
CA GLU A 41 10.60 -29.32 9.25
C GLU A 41 10.82 -30.75 9.77
N GLN A 42 12.04 -31.12 10.17
CA GLN A 42 12.32 -32.46 10.75
C GLN A 42 11.89 -32.62 12.21
N LYS A 43 11.63 -31.53 12.94
CA LYS A 43 11.15 -31.59 14.34
C LYS A 43 9.63 -31.57 14.44
N ALA A 44 8.94 -30.94 13.48
CA ALA A 44 7.47 -30.92 13.44
C ALA A 44 6.85 -32.27 13.04
N THR A 45 7.56 -33.10 12.27
CA THR A 45 7.07 -34.43 11.85
C THR A 45 7.32 -35.54 12.88
N ALA A 46 8.09 -35.28 13.94
CA ALA A 46 8.41 -36.27 14.98
C ALA A 46 7.46 -36.21 16.19
N ASP A 47 6.73 -35.11 16.38
CA ASP A 47 5.77 -34.93 17.48
C ASP A 47 4.31 -35.22 17.08
N GLN A 48 4.05 -35.78 15.88
CA GLN A 48 2.71 -36.09 15.37
C GLN A 48 2.25 -37.56 15.54
N ASP A 49 3.07 -38.44 16.12
CA ASP A 49 2.75 -39.89 16.23
C ASP A 49 2.59 -40.42 17.67
N GLN A 50 2.31 -39.56 18.66
CA GLN A 50 1.85 -40.01 19.99
C GLN A 50 0.85 -39.03 20.61
N GLU A 51 -0.40 -39.04 20.15
CA GLU A 51 -1.54 -38.84 21.06
C GLU A 51 -2.69 -39.74 20.60
N ILE A 52 -3.04 -40.67 21.48
CA ILE A 52 -4.00 -41.75 21.27
C ILE A 52 -5.40 -41.14 21.22
N SER A 53 -6.15 -41.50 20.18
CA SER A 53 -7.60 -41.30 20.08
C SER A 53 -8.30 -41.89 21.30
N GLU A 54 -8.81 -41.03 22.19
CA GLU A 54 -9.91 -41.39 23.08
C GLU A 54 -11.17 -40.70 22.54
N VAL A 55 -11.98 -41.50 21.86
CA VAL A 55 -13.31 -41.11 21.37
C VAL A 55 -14.18 -40.88 22.60
N VAL A 56 -14.44 -39.62 22.94
CA VAL A 56 -15.52 -39.27 23.85
C VAL A 56 -16.79 -39.16 23.02
N GLU A 57 -17.64 -40.19 23.15
CA GLU A 57 -19.03 -40.20 22.70
C GLU A 57 -19.77 -39.02 23.33
N GLU A 58 -20.42 -38.20 22.51
CA GLU A 58 -21.37 -37.17 22.97
C GLU A 58 -22.59 -37.86 23.59
N GLU A 59 -22.57 -38.04 24.91
CA GLU A 59 -23.78 -38.31 25.70
C GLU A 59 -24.55 -36.99 25.96
N PRO A 60 -25.88 -37.06 26.14
CA PRO A 60 -26.71 -35.87 26.30
C PRO A 60 -26.36 -35.15 27.61
N GLU A 61 -26.35 -33.81 27.58
CA GLU A 61 -26.09 -32.94 28.74
C GLU A 61 -27.01 -33.30 29.93
N GLU A 62 -26.54 -34.17 30.82
CA GLU A 62 -27.02 -34.20 32.20
C GLU A 62 -26.53 -32.92 32.88
N GLU A 63 -27.45 -32.13 33.44
CA GLU A 63 -27.09 -30.97 34.25
C GLU A 63 -26.23 -31.41 35.43
N LEU A 64 -24.91 -31.24 35.29
CA LEU A 64 -23.94 -31.49 36.35
C LEU A 64 -24.41 -30.80 37.64
N SER A 65 -24.40 -31.54 38.75
CA SER A 65 -24.75 -30.97 40.06
C SER A 65 -23.84 -29.80 40.43
N ASP A 66 -24.37 -28.82 41.17
CA ASP A 66 -23.66 -27.60 41.54
C ASP A 66 -22.33 -27.86 42.28
N SER A 67 -22.26 -28.95 43.04
CA SER A 67 -21.04 -29.38 43.74
C SER A 67 -19.94 -29.83 42.77
N VAL A 68 -20.29 -30.52 41.68
CA VAL A 68 -19.35 -30.96 40.64
C VAL A 68 -18.88 -29.76 39.82
N LYS A 69 -19.79 -28.84 39.45
CA LYS A 69 -19.45 -27.57 38.78
C LYS A 69 -18.50 -26.72 39.62
N ALA A 70 -18.75 -26.60 40.93
CA ALA A 70 -17.88 -25.86 41.84
C ALA A 70 -16.51 -26.53 42.03
N ALA A 71 -16.45 -27.86 42.07
CA ALA A 71 -15.18 -28.59 42.14
C ALA A 71 -14.34 -28.43 40.86
N LEU A 72 -14.98 -28.50 39.69
CA LEU A 72 -14.34 -28.26 38.39
C LEU A 72 -13.84 -26.82 38.26
N ALA A 73 -14.64 -25.83 38.68
CA ALA A 73 -14.26 -24.42 38.71
C ALA A 73 -13.05 -24.17 39.61
N ASN A 74 -13.04 -24.73 40.83
CA ASN A 74 -11.88 -24.68 41.72
C ASN A 74 -10.65 -25.37 41.10
N ASN A 75 -10.86 -26.45 40.35
CA ASN A 75 -9.77 -27.13 39.68
C ASN A 75 -9.19 -26.32 38.51
N LYS A 76 -10.01 -25.61 37.74
CA LYS A 76 -9.58 -24.80 36.59
C LYS A 76 -9.04 -23.42 37.00
N PHE A 77 -9.75 -22.71 37.89
CA PHE A 77 -9.53 -21.27 38.16
C PHE A 77 -8.94 -20.95 39.53
N GLY A 78 -8.77 -21.95 40.42
CA GLY A 78 -8.13 -21.76 41.71
C GLY A 78 -8.80 -20.67 42.56
N SER A 79 -8.04 -19.69 43.03
CA SER A 79 -8.58 -18.57 43.83
C SER A 79 -9.61 -17.70 43.11
N PHE A 80 -9.74 -17.83 41.78
CA PHE A 80 -10.72 -17.10 40.96
C PHE A 80 -11.91 -17.95 40.54
N ALA A 81 -12.10 -19.15 41.11
CA ALA A 81 -13.24 -20.00 40.79
C ALA A 81 -14.61 -19.35 40.99
N GLY A 82 -14.73 -18.42 41.95
CA GLY A 82 -15.96 -17.63 42.11
C GLY A 82 -16.33 -16.77 40.91
N LEU A 83 -15.37 -16.47 40.02
CA LEU A 83 -15.57 -15.70 38.80
C LEU A 83 -15.91 -16.58 37.59
N SER A 84 -15.99 -17.92 37.72
CA SER A 84 -16.28 -18.79 36.58
C SER A 84 -17.77 -18.87 36.22
N GLN A 85 -18.63 -18.32 37.07
CA GLN A 85 -20.08 -18.28 36.86
C GLN A 85 -20.55 -16.83 37.03
N GLY A 86 -21.32 -16.36 36.06
CA GLY A 86 -21.84 -15.00 36.05
C GLY A 86 -22.78 -14.79 34.87
N GLN A 87 -23.46 -13.65 34.88
CA GLN A 87 -24.24 -13.20 33.75
C GLN A 87 -23.39 -12.28 32.88
N GLU A 88 -23.34 -12.57 31.58
CA GLU A 88 -22.69 -11.68 30.62
C GLU A 88 -23.51 -10.40 30.48
N GLU A 89 -22.85 -9.26 30.64
CA GLU A 89 -23.42 -7.94 30.48
C GLU A 89 -22.54 -7.11 29.54
N PHE A 90 -23.16 -6.24 28.74
CA PHE A 90 -22.43 -5.41 27.79
C PHE A 90 -22.33 -3.96 28.25
N PHE A 91 -21.16 -3.37 27.98
CA PHE A 91 -20.83 -1.98 28.24
C PHE A 91 -20.35 -1.34 26.94
N THR A 92 -20.73 -0.09 26.72
CA THR A 92 -20.34 0.68 25.53
C THR A 92 -19.45 1.84 25.93
N LEU A 93 -18.28 1.93 25.31
CA LEU A 93 -17.35 3.05 25.41
C LEU A 93 -17.28 3.74 24.06
N GLU A 94 -17.66 5.02 23.99
CA GLU A 94 -17.77 5.71 22.70
C GLU A 94 -17.29 7.17 22.72
N ASN A 95 -16.90 7.67 21.55
CA ASN A 95 -16.64 9.09 21.28
C ASN A 95 -17.25 9.46 19.91
N ASN A 96 -16.82 10.56 19.29
CA ASN A 96 -17.33 10.97 17.97
C ASN A 96 -16.85 10.08 16.81
N LEU A 97 -15.78 9.30 17.01
CA LEU A 97 -15.07 8.54 15.98
C LEU A 97 -15.29 7.04 16.09
N VAL A 98 -15.38 6.51 17.31
CA VAL A 98 -15.47 5.06 17.58
C VAL A 98 -16.52 4.74 18.63
N GLU A 99 -17.10 3.55 18.50
CA GLU A 99 -18.00 2.92 19.47
C GLU A 99 -17.47 1.51 19.74
N ILE A 100 -17.21 1.20 21.00
CA ILE A 100 -16.57 -0.04 21.43
C ILE A 100 -17.51 -0.73 22.40
N LYS A 101 -17.92 -1.96 22.06
CA LYS A 101 -18.74 -2.81 22.92
C LYS A 101 -17.82 -3.78 23.65
N ILE A 102 -17.91 -3.82 24.98
CA ILE A 102 -17.08 -4.63 25.87
C ILE A 102 -18.00 -5.53 26.69
N SER A 103 -17.64 -6.80 26.84
CA SER A 103 -18.38 -7.76 27.65
C SER A 103 -17.83 -7.83 29.07
N SER A 104 -18.70 -8.00 30.07
CA SER A 104 -18.29 -8.34 31.44
C SER A 104 -17.67 -9.73 31.54
N GLN A 105 -17.95 -10.63 30.59
CA GLN A 105 -17.23 -11.89 30.44
C GLN A 105 -15.90 -11.62 29.75
N GLY A 106 -14.81 -11.93 30.46
CA GLY A 106 -13.45 -11.70 30.03
C GLY A 106 -12.99 -10.26 30.10
N ALA A 107 -13.90 -9.31 30.34
CA ALA A 107 -13.65 -7.87 30.13
C ALA A 107 -13.08 -7.60 28.73
N VAL A 108 -13.48 -8.37 27.71
CA VAL A 108 -12.90 -8.31 26.36
C VAL A 108 -13.74 -7.45 25.41
N ILE A 109 -13.08 -6.85 24.42
CA ILE A 109 -13.74 -6.11 23.35
C ILE A 109 -14.47 -7.10 22.44
N LYS A 110 -15.78 -6.90 22.29
CA LYS A 110 -16.69 -7.71 21.48
C LYS A 110 -16.96 -7.11 20.11
N SER A 111 -17.02 -5.77 20.02
CA SER A 111 -17.11 -5.11 18.72
C SER A 111 -16.51 -3.71 18.74
N VAL A 112 -16.01 -3.29 17.59
CA VAL A 112 -15.54 -1.92 17.36
C VAL A 112 -16.12 -1.39 16.07
N ARG A 113 -16.96 -0.36 16.20
CA ARG A 113 -17.57 0.36 15.08
C ARG A 113 -16.85 1.68 14.87
N LEU A 114 -16.43 1.94 13.63
CA LEU A 114 -15.93 3.25 13.24
C LEU A 114 -17.12 4.12 12.81
N LYS A 115 -17.39 5.19 13.55
CA LYS A 115 -18.49 6.11 13.28
C LYS A 115 -18.21 6.91 12.01
N ASN A 116 -19.29 7.35 11.34
CA ASN A 116 -19.23 8.10 10.07
C ASN A 116 -18.49 7.37 8.93
N ARG A 117 -18.41 6.03 9.00
CA ARG A 117 -17.81 5.18 7.98
C ARG A 117 -18.74 4.02 7.67
N GLU A 118 -18.81 3.67 6.40
CA GLU A 118 -19.65 2.58 5.90
C GLU A 118 -18.79 1.55 5.13
N THR A 119 -19.26 0.33 5.04
CA THR A 119 -18.69 -0.70 4.15
C THR A 119 -19.00 -0.35 2.68
N TYR A 120 -18.39 -1.05 1.74
CA TYR A 120 -18.72 -0.89 0.32
C TYR A 120 -20.20 -1.19 -0.04
N LEU A 121 -20.94 -1.83 0.87
CA LEU A 121 -22.38 -2.11 0.75
C LEU A 121 -23.27 -1.01 1.35
N GLY A 122 -22.68 0.02 1.98
CA GLY A 122 -23.42 1.08 2.68
C GLY A 122 -23.87 0.69 4.09
N GLU A 123 -23.31 -0.37 4.66
CA GLU A 123 -23.60 -0.81 6.04
C GLU A 123 -22.64 -0.14 7.03
N PRO A 124 -23.00 -0.02 8.33
CA PRO A 124 -22.08 0.48 9.34
C PRO A 124 -20.76 -0.30 9.37
N LEU A 125 -19.64 0.40 9.43
CA LEU A 125 -18.32 -0.22 9.40
C LEU A 125 -17.91 -0.75 10.79
N TYR A 126 -17.96 -2.07 10.95
CA TYR A 126 -17.36 -2.79 12.08
C TYR A 126 -15.97 -3.29 11.69
N LEU A 127 -14.95 -2.87 12.45
CA LEU A 127 -13.57 -3.31 12.25
C LEU A 127 -13.35 -4.72 12.83
N ILE A 128 -13.97 -4.97 13.99
CA ILE A 128 -14.05 -6.28 14.64
C ILE A 128 -15.47 -6.46 15.20
N ASP A 129 -15.95 -7.69 15.22
CA ASP A 129 -17.15 -8.12 15.94
C ASP A 129 -16.97 -9.51 16.57
N GLU A 130 -18.03 -10.00 17.22
CA GLU A 130 -18.03 -11.22 18.02
C GLU A 130 -17.79 -12.48 17.17
N GLU A 131 -18.11 -12.45 15.88
CA GLU A 131 -17.89 -13.55 14.94
C GLU A 131 -16.50 -13.49 14.31
N SER A 132 -16.02 -12.27 14.05
CA SER A 132 -14.78 -12.05 13.31
C SER A 132 -13.54 -12.11 14.21
N SER A 133 -13.65 -11.79 15.50
CA SER A 133 -12.47 -11.66 16.35
C SER A 133 -12.63 -12.29 17.73
N LYS A 134 -11.58 -12.98 18.17
CA LYS A 134 -11.46 -13.59 19.49
C LYS A 134 -10.17 -13.15 20.15
N GLN A 135 -10.25 -12.79 21.42
CA GLN A 135 -9.09 -12.49 22.26
C GLN A 135 -9.09 -13.38 23.50
N SER A 136 -7.93 -13.93 23.81
CA SER A 136 -7.67 -14.75 25.00
C SER A 136 -6.51 -14.16 25.79
N LEU A 137 -6.62 -14.21 27.11
CA LEU A 137 -5.67 -13.62 28.06
C LEU A 137 -5.20 -14.70 29.02
N ILE A 138 -4.17 -15.44 28.61
CA ILE A 138 -3.75 -16.67 29.27
C ILE A 138 -2.59 -16.39 30.21
N THR A 139 -2.72 -16.73 31.48
CA THR A 139 -1.62 -16.63 32.45
C THR A 139 -1.63 -17.82 33.41
N GLU A 140 -0.61 -17.92 34.27
CA GLU A 140 -0.52 -18.94 35.30
C GLU A 140 -0.69 -18.31 36.69
N LEU A 141 -1.84 -18.55 37.34
CA LEU A 141 -2.12 -18.08 38.70
C LEU A 141 -2.31 -19.28 39.62
N ASP A 142 -1.71 -19.23 40.81
CA ASP A 142 -1.73 -20.35 41.79
C ASP A 142 -1.29 -21.71 41.22
N GLY A 143 -0.35 -21.69 40.25
CA GLY A 143 0.15 -22.89 39.58
C GLY A 143 -0.81 -23.50 38.55
N LYS A 144 -1.85 -22.76 38.15
CA LYS A 144 -2.86 -23.18 37.18
C LYS A 144 -2.87 -22.25 35.98
N LYS A 145 -2.88 -22.83 34.78
CA LYS A 145 -3.09 -22.10 33.53
C LYS A 145 -4.55 -21.66 33.45
N ILE A 146 -4.77 -20.35 33.44
CA ILE A 146 -6.10 -19.74 33.45
C ILE A 146 -6.19 -18.80 32.25
N ASP A 147 -7.29 -18.91 31.51
CA ASP A 147 -7.68 -17.86 30.56
C ASP A 147 -8.58 -16.86 31.28
N LEU A 148 -8.10 -15.62 31.40
CA LEU A 148 -8.83 -14.53 32.03
C LEU A 148 -10.05 -14.11 31.20
N SER A 149 -10.12 -14.47 29.90
CA SER A 149 -11.28 -14.21 29.06
C SER A 149 -12.50 -15.08 29.43
N ASP A 150 -12.29 -16.20 30.14
CA ASP A 150 -13.36 -17.10 30.60
C ASP A 150 -14.05 -16.60 31.89
N LEU A 151 -13.46 -15.62 32.59
CA LEU A 151 -13.93 -15.14 33.89
C LEU A 151 -14.96 -14.03 33.76
N TYR A 152 -15.92 -13.97 34.67
CA TYR A 152 -16.91 -12.89 34.76
C TYR A 152 -16.43 -11.81 35.72
N TYR A 153 -16.43 -10.56 35.24
CA TYR A 153 -16.03 -9.39 36.00
C TYR A 153 -17.24 -8.52 36.33
N THR A 154 -17.09 -7.71 37.38
CA THR A 154 -18.11 -6.73 37.78
C THR A 154 -17.64 -5.31 37.45
N SER A 155 -18.56 -4.43 37.07
CA SER A 155 -18.25 -3.01 36.88
C SER A 155 -19.30 -2.14 37.56
N ASN A 156 -18.84 -1.12 38.28
CA ASN A 156 -19.69 -0.08 38.85
C ASN A 156 -19.92 1.10 37.87
N SER A 157 -19.36 1.01 36.67
CA SER A 157 -19.47 2.07 35.66
C SER A 157 -20.86 2.03 34.99
N PRO A 158 -21.36 3.17 34.47
CA PRO A 158 -22.55 3.16 33.64
C PRO A 158 -22.41 2.24 32.42
N LYS A 159 -23.53 1.66 31.96
CA LYS A 159 -23.56 0.77 30.78
C LYS A 159 -23.10 1.46 29.49
N ILE A 160 -23.27 2.77 29.38
CA ILE A 160 -22.81 3.58 28.25
C ILE A 160 -21.97 4.72 28.81
N MET A 161 -20.76 4.84 28.30
CA MET A 161 -19.80 5.89 28.65
C MET A 161 -19.36 6.62 27.40
N VAL A 162 -19.52 7.94 27.40
CA VAL A 162 -19.23 8.80 26.25
C VAL A 162 -18.09 9.74 26.61
N ALA A 163 -17.01 9.70 25.83
CA ALA A 163 -15.92 10.66 25.96
C ALA A 163 -16.37 12.00 25.38
N SER A 164 -16.18 13.08 26.12
CA SER A 164 -16.62 14.44 25.74
C SER A 164 -15.50 15.45 26.01
N GLU A 165 -15.59 16.64 25.43
CA GLU A 165 -14.50 17.62 25.42
C GLU A 165 -13.86 17.84 26.81
N GLY A 166 -12.58 17.44 26.95
CA GLY A 166 -11.81 17.53 28.19
C GLY A 166 -11.97 16.36 29.17
N ASP A 167 -12.83 15.38 28.89
CA ASP A 167 -13.09 14.21 29.74
C ASP A 167 -12.90 12.88 29.01
N THR A 168 -12.00 12.05 29.55
CA THR A 168 -11.73 10.69 29.07
C THR A 168 -12.74 9.74 29.71
N ALA A 169 -13.53 9.06 28.89
CA ALA A 169 -14.42 8.02 29.39
C ALA A 169 -13.59 6.81 29.88
N LYS A 170 -13.83 6.39 31.14
CA LYS A 170 -13.08 5.31 31.79
C LYS A 170 -14.00 4.22 32.31
N LEU A 171 -13.84 3.02 31.78
CA LEU A 171 -14.58 1.83 32.18
C LEU A 171 -13.64 0.90 32.95
N VAL A 172 -14.03 0.47 34.15
CA VAL A 172 -13.23 -0.41 35.00
C VAL A 172 -14.01 -1.67 35.36
N PHE A 173 -13.39 -2.82 35.16
CA PHE A 173 -13.86 -4.14 35.53
C PHE A 173 -13.01 -4.69 36.66
N THR A 174 -13.65 -5.25 37.68
CA THR A 174 -13.01 -5.84 38.84
C THR A 174 -13.50 -7.27 39.04
N GLY A 175 -12.55 -8.19 39.10
CA GLY A 175 -12.77 -9.59 39.46
C GLY A 175 -12.20 -9.84 40.86
N GLU A 176 -13.07 -10.15 41.81
CA GLU A 176 -12.68 -10.46 43.19
C GLU A 176 -12.43 -11.96 43.36
N GLY A 177 -11.18 -12.30 43.70
CA GLY A 177 -10.77 -13.66 44.04
C GLY A 177 -10.70 -13.89 45.55
N ALA A 178 -10.56 -15.16 45.92
CA ALA A 178 -10.39 -15.57 47.31
C ALA A 178 -9.10 -14.99 47.94
N GLY A 179 -9.15 -14.71 49.25
CA GLY A 179 -8.00 -14.20 50.00
C GLY A 179 -7.62 -12.75 49.71
N GLY A 180 -8.56 -11.94 49.20
CA GLY A 180 -8.34 -10.53 48.88
C GLY A 180 -7.55 -10.28 47.60
N LYS A 181 -7.40 -11.30 46.75
CA LYS A 181 -6.81 -11.17 45.41
C LYS A 181 -7.80 -10.48 44.49
N GLN A 182 -7.33 -9.58 43.63
CA GLN A 182 -8.18 -8.89 42.66
C GLN A 182 -7.48 -8.80 41.30
N ILE A 183 -8.28 -8.87 40.25
CA ILE A 183 -7.88 -8.59 38.87
C ILE A 183 -8.65 -7.34 38.45
N ASN A 184 -7.94 -6.31 38.01
CA ASN A 184 -8.55 -5.07 37.52
C ASN A 184 -8.21 -4.88 36.05
N ILE A 185 -9.24 -4.70 35.23
CA ILE A 185 -9.14 -4.39 33.81
C ILE A 185 -9.77 -3.03 33.58
N SER A 186 -9.10 -2.14 32.86
CA SER A 186 -9.59 -0.80 32.61
C SER A 186 -9.43 -0.42 31.14
N TYR A 187 -10.43 0.29 30.63
CA TYR A 187 -10.46 0.89 29.31
C TYR A 187 -10.61 2.40 29.43
N GLY A 188 -9.77 3.15 28.72
CA GLY A 188 -9.85 4.60 28.63
C GLY A 188 -10.01 5.04 27.18
N LEU A 189 -11.03 5.84 26.89
CA LEU A 189 -11.23 6.43 25.56
C LEU A 189 -11.26 7.95 25.68
N ALA A 190 -10.31 8.60 25.01
CA ALA A 190 -10.27 10.05 24.93
C ALA A 190 -11.19 10.58 23.82
N PRO A 191 -11.63 11.85 23.90
CA PRO A 191 -12.39 12.50 22.83
C PRO A 191 -11.57 12.54 21.53
N ASP A 192 -12.23 12.27 20.40
CA ASP A 192 -11.65 12.38 19.06
C ASP A 192 -10.34 11.60 18.85
N GLN A 193 -10.18 10.47 19.55
CA GLN A 193 -9.04 9.55 19.41
C GLN A 193 -9.50 8.16 18.93
N PHE A 194 -8.64 7.50 18.16
CA PHE A 194 -8.80 6.09 17.75
C PHE A 194 -8.06 5.12 18.68
N THR A 195 -7.30 5.64 19.65
CA THR A 195 -6.57 4.86 20.64
C THR A 195 -7.41 4.62 21.88
N VAL A 196 -7.38 3.40 22.38
CA VAL A 196 -8.03 2.99 23.62
C VAL A 196 -6.96 2.57 24.60
N ASP A 197 -6.85 3.28 25.71
CA ASP A 197 -5.96 2.88 26.80
C ASP A 197 -6.48 1.58 27.41
N TYR A 198 -5.61 0.59 27.56
CA TYR A 198 -5.92 -0.70 28.17
C TYR A 198 -4.96 -0.95 29.34
N GLY A 199 -5.53 -1.09 30.53
CA GLY A 199 -4.79 -1.43 31.75
C GLY A 199 -5.26 -2.76 32.29
N LEU A 200 -4.31 -3.62 32.65
CA LEU A 200 -4.55 -4.87 33.35
C LEU A 200 -3.61 -4.93 34.55
N SER A 201 -4.17 -5.05 35.75
CA SER A 201 -3.36 -5.13 36.98
C SER A 201 -3.86 -6.19 37.94
N PHE A 202 -2.92 -6.72 38.71
CA PHE A 202 -3.17 -7.74 39.71
C PHE A 202 -2.87 -7.19 41.10
N LYS A 203 -3.79 -7.40 42.05
CA LYS A 203 -3.62 -7.01 43.45
C LYS A 203 -3.66 -8.23 44.35
N GLY A 204 -2.74 -8.30 45.31
CA GLY A 204 -2.68 -9.40 46.27
C GLY A 204 -2.16 -10.73 45.70
N ILE A 205 -1.77 -10.76 44.43
CA ILE A 205 -1.16 -11.92 43.77
C ILE A 205 0.36 -11.80 43.91
N LYS A 206 0.97 -12.63 44.76
CA LYS A 206 2.42 -12.58 45.06
C LYS A 206 3.30 -13.43 44.13
N ASN A 207 2.77 -13.89 43.00
CA ASN A 207 3.52 -14.80 42.13
C ASN A 207 4.29 -14.05 41.04
N LYS A 208 5.60 -14.27 41.01
CA LYS A 208 6.49 -14.08 39.85
C LYS A 208 6.11 -15.14 38.77
N GLY A 209 4.85 -15.12 38.33
CA GLY A 209 4.29 -16.11 37.41
C GLY A 209 4.98 -16.09 36.04
N LYS A 210 4.60 -17.04 35.19
CA LYS A 210 4.92 -16.97 33.77
C LYS A 210 4.25 -15.75 33.14
N ASP A 211 4.86 -15.22 32.09
CA ASP A 211 4.36 -14.09 31.32
C ASP A 211 2.87 -14.29 30.93
N LEU A 212 2.12 -13.19 30.93
CA LEU A 212 0.76 -13.17 30.39
C LEU A 212 0.85 -13.32 28.87
N ILE A 213 0.14 -14.30 28.32
CA ILE A 213 0.04 -14.52 26.88
C ILE A 213 -1.26 -13.89 26.38
N ILE A 214 -1.15 -12.94 25.46
CA ILE A 214 -2.29 -12.37 24.73
C ILE A 214 -2.34 -13.07 23.38
N SER A 215 -3.42 -13.81 23.13
CA SER A 215 -3.74 -14.37 21.81
C SER A 215 -4.86 -13.55 21.20
N TRP A 216 -4.64 -13.06 19.99
CA TRP A 216 -5.63 -12.34 19.22
C TRP A 216 -5.79 -12.98 17.85
N ASP A 217 -6.99 -13.48 17.61
CA ASP A 217 -7.39 -14.10 16.35
C ASP A 217 -8.39 -13.17 15.68
N ASN A 218 -8.15 -12.86 14.40
CA ASN A 218 -9.01 -11.97 13.64
C ASN A 218 -9.19 -12.45 12.20
N HIS A 219 -10.41 -12.88 11.91
CA HIS A 219 -10.89 -13.24 10.59
C HIS A 219 -11.41 -11.97 9.94
N THR A 220 -10.53 -11.28 9.22
CA THR A 220 -10.79 -9.91 8.77
C THR A 220 -11.97 -9.84 7.80
N LYS A 221 -12.96 -9.02 8.13
CA LYS A 221 -14.16 -8.83 7.31
C LYS A 221 -13.85 -8.08 6.03
N ARG A 222 -14.61 -8.38 4.98
CA ARG A 222 -14.57 -7.62 3.73
C ARG A 222 -15.19 -6.23 3.86
N LEU A 223 -14.34 -5.21 3.98
CA LEU A 223 -14.76 -3.81 4.02
C LEU A 223 -14.85 -3.15 2.64
N GLU A 224 -14.07 -3.64 1.66
CA GLU A 224 -13.96 -3.04 0.34
C GLU A 224 -14.51 -3.94 -0.78
N LYS A 225 -14.88 -3.29 -1.89
CA LYS A 225 -15.46 -3.96 -3.06
C LYS A 225 -14.48 -4.94 -3.72
N GLN A 226 -13.22 -4.54 -3.88
CA GLN A 226 -12.19 -5.38 -4.52
C GLN A 226 -11.44 -6.22 -3.49
N LEU A 227 -11.52 -7.55 -3.63
CA LEU A 227 -10.73 -8.48 -2.82
C LEU A 227 -9.35 -8.72 -3.44
N GLU A 228 -9.31 -8.96 -4.75
CA GLU A 228 -8.11 -9.35 -5.48
C GLU A 228 -7.52 -8.22 -6.33
N GLY A 229 -6.29 -8.46 -6.79
CA GLY A 229 -5.56 -7.57 -7.69
C GLY A 229 -4.45 -6.82 -6.97
N ALA A 230 -3.22 -6.96 -7.47
CA ALA A 230 -2.05 -6.32 -6.87
C ALA A 230 -2.24 -4.80 -6.71
N ARG A 231 -2.01 -4.28 -5.49
CA ARG A 231 -2.16 -2.86 -5.12
C ARG A 231 -3.57 -2.27 -5.19
N VAL A 232 -4.58 -3.06 -5.52
CA VAL A 232 -5.97 -2.59 -5.65
C VAL A 232 -6.94 -3.39 -4.78
N GLY A 233 -6.71 -4.70 -4.66
CA GLY A 233 -7.49 -5.59 -3.81
C GLY A 233 -7.16 -5.45 -2.33
N SER A 234 -8.11 -5.85 -1.50
CA SER A 234 -7.95 -5.85 -0.04
C SER A 234 -7.02 -6.95 0.46
N ARG A 235 -7.03 -8.13 -0.18
CA ARG A 235 -6.18 -9.28 0.20
C ARG A 235 -4.68 -8.99 0.11
N PRO A 236 -4.14 -8.51 -1.03
CA PRO A 236 -2.70 -8.24 -1.16
C PRO A 236 -2.20 -7.07 -0.29
N GLU A 237 -3.10 -6.42 0.45
CA GLU A 237 -2.84 -5.27 1.32
C GLU A 237 -3.26 -5.54 2.78
N THR A 238 -3.70 -6.77 3.08
CA THR A 238 -4.05 -7.20 4.43
C THR A 238 -2.95 -8.10 4.98
N THR A 239 -2.39 -7.75 6.14
CA THR A 239 -1.27 -8.47 6.76
C THR A 239 -1.09 -8.07 8.23
N ILE A 240 -0.14 -8.73 8.90
CA ILE A 240 0.37 -8.32 10.20
C ILE A 240 1.65 -7.52 9.99
N ASN A 241 1.66 -6.29 10.51
CA ASN A 241 2.86 -5.48 10.65
C ASN A 241 3.28 -5.44 12.12
N TYR A 242 4.57 -5.31 12.38
CA TYR A 242 5.08 -5.18 13.74
C TYR A 242 6.38 -4.37 13.76
N PHE A 243 6.69 -3.79 14.92
CA PHE A 243 7.91 -3.01 15.13
C PHE A 243 8.77 -3.62 16.24
N ARG A 244 10.00 -3.96 15.88
CA ARG A 244 11.00 -4.53 16.77
C ARG A 244 11.76 -3.44 17.50
N THR A 245 11.91 -3.58 18.81
CA THR A 245 12.64 -2.59 19.63
C THR A 245 14.14 -2.82 19.66
N ASP A 246 14.61 -4.03 19.37
CA ASP A 246 16.03 -4.37 19.47
C ASP A 246 16.88 -3.74 18.35
N ASN A 247 16.31 -3.55 17.17
CA ASN A 247 16.96 -2.96 16.01
C ASN A 247 16.18 -1.78 15.39
N GLU A 248 15.14 -1.30 16.07
CA GLU A 248 14.25 -0.22 15.60
C GLU A 248 13.73 -0.46 14.18
N GLU A 249 13.27 -1.68 13.90
CA GLU A 249 12.89 -2.10 12.56
C GLU A 249 11.38 -2.39 12.45
N PHE A 250 10.75 -1.77 11.46
CA PHE A 250 9.43 -2.15 10.97
C PHE A 250 9.53 -3.36 10.04
N LYS A 251 8.69 -4.35 10.30
CA LYS A 251 8.53 -5.54 9.47
C LYS A 251 7.05 -5.80 9.19
N SER A 252 6.81 -6.51 8.11
CA SER A 252 5.50 -6.93 7.64
C SER A 252 5.62 -8.37 7.16
N LEU A 253 4.65 -9.22 7.51
CA LEU A 253 4.47 -10.48 6.80
C LEU A 253 4.09 -10.17 5.35
N ASP A 254 4.43 -11.05 4.40
CA ASP A 254 4.15 -10.81 2.99
C ASP A 254 2.64 -10.77 2.73
N ALA A 255 2.13 -9.55 2.52
CA ALA A 255 0.73 -9.30 2.26
C ALA A 255 0.26 -9.89 0.92
N SER A 256 1.16 -10.03 -0.07
CA SER A 256 0.82 -10.60 -1.39
C SER A 256 0.82 -12.12 -1.42
N SER A 257 1.40 -12.79 -0.42
CA SER A 257 1.48 -14.25 -0.40
C SER A 257 0.12 -14.90 -0.23
N THR A 258 -0.12 -15.93 -1.04
CA THR A 258 -1.27 -16.85 -0.90
C THR A 258 -0.98 -17.98 0.08
N ASP A 259 0.30 -18.30 0.29
CA ASP A 259 0.72 -19.34 1.21
C ASP A 259 0.71 -18.83 2.66
N PRO A 260 0.40 -19.68 3.65
CA PRO A 260 0.46 -19.29 5.05
C PRO A 260 1.82 -18.70 5.40
N GLN A 261 1.82 -17.51 5.98
CA GLN A 261 3.02 -16.86 6.48
C GLN A 261 3.09 -17.00 8.00
N PHE A 262 4.29 -17.22 8.52
CA PHE A 262 4.52 -17.35 9.95
C PHE A 262 5.83 -16.67 10.33
N ASP A 263 5.85 -16.03 11.48
CA ASP A 263 7.04 -15.42 12.05
C ASP A 263 7.05 -15.63 13.57
N THR A 264 8.20 -15.98 14.13
CA THR A 264 8.39 -16.17 15.59
C THR A 264 9.60 -15.40 16.05
N LEU A 265 9.38 -14.53 17.01
CA LEU A 265 10.34 -13.54 17.46
C LEU A 265 10.54 -13.69 18.97
N ALA A 266 11.75 -14.07 19.37
CA ALA A 266 12.17 -13.94 20.77
C ALA A 266 12.51 -12.49 21.14
N SER A 267 12.89 -11.68 20.14
CA SER A 267 13.21 -10.26 20.32
C SER A 267 11.97 -9.45 20.72
N PRO A 268 12.12 -8.38 21.52
CA PRO A 268 10.96 -7.64 21.95
C PRO A 268 10.30 -6.82 20.83
N VAL A 269 8.97 -6.80 20.83
CA VAL A 269 8.12 -6.11 19.85
C VAL A 269 7.37 -4.99 20.55
N LYS A 270 7.48 -3.74 20.06
CA LYS A 270 6.81 -2.58 20.67
C LYS A 270 5.30 -2.61 20.43
N TRP A 271 4.93 -2.96 19.20
CA TRP A 271 3.56 -3.02 18.74
C TRP A 271 3.44 -3.99 17.57
N PHE A 272 2.23 -4.52 17.40
CA PHE A 272 1.82 -5.22 16.19
C PHE A 272 0.45 -4.70 15.76
N SER A 273 0.18 -4.76 14.46
CA SER A 273 -1.09 -4.35 13.88
C SER A 273 -1.56 -5.37 12.86
N MET A 274 -2.82 -5.77 13.00
CA MET A 274 -3.61 -6.43 11.98
C MET A 274 -4.13 -5.35 11.02
N SER A 275 -3.36 -5.11 9.96
CA SER A 275 -3.63 -4.05 8.98
C SER A 275 -4.42 -4.62 7.83
N GLN A 276 -5.53 -3.97 7.48
CA GLN A 276 -6.18 -4.10 6.18
C GLN A 276 -5.75 -2.93 5.27
N LYS A 277 -6.35 -2.82 4.08
CA LYS A 277 -6.05 -1.76 3.11
C LYS A 277 -6.18 -0.34 3.67
N TYR A 278 -7.30 -0.02 4.33
CA TYR A 278 -7.60 1.33 4.83
C TYR A 278 -7.72 1.45 6.35
N PHE A 279 -7.77 0.34 7.09
CA PHE A 279 -7.98 0.35 8.54
C PHE A 279 -7.06 -0.66 9.20
N SER A 280 -6.71 -0.38 10.46
CA SER A 280 -5.87 -1.27 11.27
C SER A 280 -6.46 -1.43 12.66
N ALA A 281 -6.33 -2.65 13.17
CA ALA A 281 -6.50 -2.97 14.58
C ALA A 281 -5.11 -3.33 15.14
N ALA A 282 -4.68 -2.69 16.22
CA ALA A 282 -3.32 -2.87 16.75
C ALA A 282 -3.30 -2.92 18.26
N LEU A 283 -2.25 -3.53 18.81
CA LEU A 283 -1.92 -3.50 20.23
C LEU A 283 -0.49 -2.97 20.40
N ILE A 284 -0.34 -1.99 21.29
CA ILE A 284 0.88 -1.23 21.52
C ILE A 284 1.23 -1.36 23.00
N SER A 285 2.51 -1.60 23.30
CA SER A 285 3.05 -1.66 24.67
C SER A 285 4.24 -0.71 24.79
N GLU A 286 4.24 0.16 25.81
CA GLU A 286 5.40 1.03 26.09
C GLU A 286 6.62 0.21 26.54
N ASN A 287 6.38 -0.90 27.24
CA ASN A 287 7.42 -1.81 27.72
C ASN A 287 7.75 -2.95 26.75
N GLY A 288 7.08 -2.99 25.59
CA GLY A 288 7.17 -4.04 24.58
C GLY A 288 6.53 -5.37 24.99
N PHE A 289 6.51 -6.29 24.03
CA PHE A 289 6.09 -7.68 24.12
C PHE A 289 7.29 -8.60 23.91
N SER A 290 7.29 -9.80 24.48
CA SER A 290 8.27 -10.86 24.25
C SER A 290 7.62 -12.04 23.51
N ASN A 291 8.46 -12.97 23.00
CA ASN A 291 8.03 -14.26 22.43
C ASN A 291 6.82 -14.15 21.49
N SER A 292 6.89 -13.21 20.55
CA SER A 292 5.79 -12.91 19.65
C SER A 292 5.72 -13.92 18.52
N GLN A 293 4.52 -14.38 18.19
CA GLN A 293 4.23 -15.26 17.06
C GLN A 293 3.15 -14.62 16.22
N PHE A 294 3.39 -14.50 14.92
CA PHE A 294 2.45 -13.92 13.97
C PHE A 294 2.19 -14.92 12.86
N LYS A 295 0.92 -15.08 12.48
CA LYS A 295 0.52 -15.95 11.38
C LYS A 295 -0.53 -15.25 10.53
N THR A 296 -0.41 -15.37 9.21
CA THR A 296 -1.45 -14.97 8.27
C THR A 296 -1.85 -16.13 7.38
N ILE A 297 -3.14 -16.36 7.22
CA ILE A 297 -3.69 -17.35 6.30
C ILE A 297 -4.57 -16.62 5.29
N THR A 298 -4.37 -16.93 4.01
CA THR A 298 -5.25 -16.46 2.93
C THR A 298 -6.31 -17.54 2.70
N PRO A 299 -7.60 -17.22 2.93
CA PRO A 299 -8.69 -18.16 2.66
C PRO A 299 -8.72 -18.60 1.19
N PRO A 300 -9.33 -19.75 0.87
CA PRO A 300 -9.54 -20.17 -0.52
C PRO A 300 -10.28 -19.10 -1.33
N GLU A 301 -10.02 -19.02 -2.64
CA GLU A 301 -10.67 -18.03 -3.53
C GLU A 301 -12.21 -18.08 -3.50
N SER A 302 -12.80 -19.23 -3.15
CA SER A 302 -14.25 -19.39 -3.00
C SER A 302 -14.85 -18.64 -1.82
N ASP A 303 -14.06 -18.35 -0.78
CA ASP A 303 -14.52 -17.50 0.33
C ASP A 303 -14.42 -16.04 -0.11
N THR A 304 -15.55 -15.32 -0.04
CA THR A 304 -15.63 -13.89 -0.39
C THR A 304 -16.02 -13.01 0.80
N THR A 305 -16.13 -13.60 1.98
CA THR A 305 -16.53 -12.96 3.24
C THR A 305 -15.32 -12.58 4.07
N THR A 306 -14.34 -13.47 4.17
CA THR A 306 -13.07 -13.26 4.88
C THR A 306 -11.99 -12.79 3.91
N VAL A 307 -11.33 -11.67 4.24
CA VAL A 307 -10.20 -11.15 3.48
C VAL A 307 -8.97 -12.01 3.78
N LYS A 308 -8.53 -12.03 5.04
CA LYS A 308 -7.49 -12.90 5.59
C LYS A 308 -7.73 -13.25 7.06
N GLU A 309 -7.21 -14.39 7.49
CA GLU A 309 -7.16 -14.76 8.91
C GLU A 309 -5.80 -14.36 9.48
N LEU A 310 -5.82 -13.57 10.54
CA LEU A 310 -4.64 -13.00 11.18
C LEU A 310 -4.59 -13.47 12.64
N TYR A 311 -3.48 -14.10 13.02
CA TYR A 311 -3.25 -14.59 14.38
C TYR A 311 -2.02 -13.92 14.96
N ALA A 312 -2.15 -13.39 16.18
CA ALA A 312 -1.06 -12.78 16.92
C ALA A 312 -1.04 -13.31 18.35
N THR A 313 0.07 -13.92 18.73
CA THR A 313 0.31 -14.38 20.10
C THR A 313 1.51 -13.63 20.64
N VAL A 314 1.33 -12.87 21.71
CA VAL A 314 2.42 -12.08 22.33
C VAL A 314 2.49 -12.35 23.82
N ALA A 315 3.69 -12.33 24.39
CA ALA A 315 3.89 -12.47 25.83
C ALA A 315 4.18 -11.10 26.47
N VAL A 316 3.62 -10.88 27.64
CA VAL A 316 3.80 -9.71 28.48
C VAL A 316 4.45 -10.16 29.80
N PRO A 317 5.67 -9.68 30.11
CA PRO A 317 6.30 -9.99 31.38
C PRO A 317 5.46 -9.55 32.57
N MET A 318 5.19 -10.47 33.51
CA MET A 318 4.34 -10.20 34.70
C MET A 318 4.83 -9.03 35.56
N LYS A 319 6.15 -8.77 35.56
CA LYS A 319 6.77 -7.62 36.25
C LYS A 319 6.28 -6.26 35.73
N ASN A 320 5.81 -6.21 34.48
CA ASN A 320 5.31 -4.98 33.88
C ASN A 320 3.92 -4.67 34.43
N LEU A 321 3.12 -5.71 34.72
CA LEU A 321 1.73 -5.68 35.21
C LEU A 321 1.59 -5.30 36.71
N GLU A 322 2.66 -4.76 37.31
CA GLU A 322 2.73 -4.31 38.69
C GLU A 322 2.48 -2.79 38.79
N GLY A 323 1.21 -2.37 38.87
CA GLY A 323 0.86 -0.94 39.01
C GLY A 323 -0.59 -0.61 38.64
N ASN A 324 -0.95 0.67 38.70
CA ASN A 324 -2.29 1.20 38.35
C ASN A 324 -2.30 1.99 37.03
N SER A 325 -1.23 1.96 36.23
CA SER A 325 -1.15 2.72 34.97
C SER A 325 -1.57 1.87 33.77
N PRO A 326 -2.15 2.47 32.72
CA PRO A 326 -2.39 1.77 31.46
C PRO A 326 -1.06 1.42 30.79
N GLU A 327 -0.80 0.13 30.62
CA GLU A 327 0.44 -0.39 30.02
C GLU A 327 0.33 -0.57 28.51
N PHE A 328 -0.90 -0.71 28.02
CA PHE A 328 -1.18 -0.99 26.62
C PHE A 328 -2.09 0.06 26.03
N LYS A 329 -2.01 0.18 24.71
CA LYS A 329 -2.97 0.94 23.91
C LYS A 329 -3.43 0.06 22.77
N TYR A 330 -4.74 -0.08 22.62
CA TYR A 330 -5.29 -0.54 21.35
C TYR A 330 -5.38 0.64 20.39
N TYR A 331 -5.21 0.37 19.10
CA TYR A 331 -5.56 1.29 18.02
C TYR A 331 -6.63 0.64 17.17
N PHE A 332 -7.76 1.33 16.97
CA PHE A 332 -8.81 0.90 16.07
C PHE A 332 -9.20 2.07 15.17
N GLY A 333 -8.60 2.14 13.99
CA GLY A 333 -8.75 3.35 13.19
C GLY A 333 -8.23 3.24 11.75
N PRO A 334 -8.29 4.35 11.02
CA PRO A 334 -7.89 4.42 9.62
C PRO A 334 -6.36 4.39 9.45
N ASN A 335 -5.90 3.95 8.29
CA ASN A 335 -4.50 3.98 7.87
C ASN A 335 -4.14 5.37 7.34
N ASN A 336 -4.27 6.40 8.18
CA ASN A 336 -3.90 7.77 7.86
C ASN A 336 -2.55 8.13 8.52
N TYR A 337 -1.69 8.79 7.75
CA TYR A 337 -0.32 9.10 8.19
C TYR A 337 -0.25 10.02 9.42
N TYR A 338 -1.06 11.07 9.47
CA TYR A 338 -1.06 12.04 10.57
C TYR A 338 -1.70 11.44 11.83
N VAL A 339 -2.83 10.74 11.67
CA VAL A 339 -3.49 10.01 12.77
C VAL A 339 -2.55 8.98 13.40
N MET A 340 -1.86 8.18 12.58
CA MET A 340 -0.93 7.15 13.07
C MET A 340 0.37 7.74 13.62
N GLN A 341 0.78 8.93 13.18
CA GLN A 341 1.94 9.64 13.71
C GLN A 341 1.69 10.17 15.13
N ASP A 342 0.44 10.56 15.41
CA ASP A 342 0.05 11.16 16.69
C ASP A 342 -0.30 10.12 17.77
N VAL A 343 -0.15 8.83 17.47
CA VAL A 343 -0.34 7.75 18.44
C VAL A 343 0.73 7.85 19.54
N ALA A 344 0.29 8.24 20.74
CA ALA A 344 1.15 8.44 21.90
C ALA A 344 1.94 7.16 22.24
N GLY A 345 3.24 7.32 22.49
CA GLY A 345 4.16 6.22 22.83
C GLY A 345 4.71 5.44 21.62
N ALA A 346 4.18 5.64 20.40
CA ALA A 346 4.60 4.91 19.20
C ALA A 346 4.70 5.81 17.94
N PRO A 347 5.66 6.76 17.88
CA PRO A 347 5.84 7.62 16.70
C PRO A 347 6.21 6.86 15.41
N GLU A 348 6.65 5.61 15.53
CA GLU A 348 6.96 4.69 14.44
C GLU A 348 5.69 4.04 13.84
N PHE A 349 4.54 4.14 14.53
CA PHE A 349 3.28 3.51 14.10
C PHE A 349 2.78 4.01 12.74
N LYS A 350 3.18 5.22 12.33
CA LYS A 350 2.96 5.77 10.97
C LYS A 350 3.57 4.96 9.83
N GLU A 351 4.47 4.02 10.12
CA GLU A 351 5.07 3.13 9.11
C GLU A 351 4.09 2.08 8.57
N ASN A 352 2.96 1.86 9.25
CA ASN A 352 1.83 1.08 8.73
C ASN A 352 1.28 1.62 7.41
N VAL A 353 1.45 2.92 7.13
CA VAL A 353 1.02 3.51 5.87
C VAL A 353 2.06 3.26 4.78
N ARG A 354 1.72 2.37 3.82
CA ARG A 354 2.60 1.98 2.72
C ARG A 354 2.69 3.06 1.65
N PHE A 355 3.79 3.82 1.64
CA PHE A 355 4.07 4.80 0.57
C PHE A 355 4.99 4.29 -0.54
N GLY A 356 5.23 2.97 -0.60
CA GLY A 356 6.16 2.35 -1.54
C GLY A 356 7.63 2.54 -1.14
N TRP A 357 8.53 2.55 -2.12
CA TRP A 357 9.98 2.61 -1.89
C TRP A 357 10.41 3.91 -1.18
N LYS A 358 11.56 3.90 -0.48
CA LYS A 358 12.04 5.04 0.33
C LYS A 358 12.01 6.39 -0.40
N ILE A 359 12.37 6.42 -1.69
CA ILE A 359 12.31 7.66 -2.50
C ILE A 359 10.88 8.14 -2.76
N LEU A 360 9.94 7.22 -2.99
CA LEU A 360 8.53 7.53 -3.20
C LEU A 360 7.88 7.96 -1.89
N ALA A 361 8.20 7.28 -0.79
CA ALA A 361 7.77 7.66 0.55
C ALA A 361 8.24 9.06 0.92
N PHE A 362 9.49 9.43 0.59
CA PHE A 362 10.00 10.78 0.79
C PHE A 362 9.19 11.83 0.01
N ILE A 363 8.86 11.56 -1.26
CA ILE A 363 8.05 12.47 -2.08
C ILE A 363 6.61 12.57 -1.55
N ASN A 364 6.00 11.44 -1.16
CA ASN A 364 4.65 11.43 -0.62
C ASN A 364 4.56 12.22 0.70
N LYS A 365 5.47 11.96 1.64
CA LYS A 365 5.52 12.64 2.95
C LYS A 365 5.92 14.12 2.83
N GLY A 366 6.84 14.45 1.93
CA GLY A 366 7.38 15.81 1.80
C GLY A 366 6.60 16.74 0.87
N LEU A 367 5.91 16.21 -0.14
CA LEU A 367 5.25 17.00 -1.18
C LEU A 367 3.74 16.71 -1.27
N VAL A 368 3.36 15.45 -1.46
CA VAL A 368 1.95 15.10 -1.77
C VAL A 368 1.04 15.33 -0.55
N LEU A 369 1.37 14.70 0.58
CA LEU A 369 0.55 14.76 1.80
C LEU A 369 0.37 16.20 2.34
N PRO A 370 1.42 17.03 2.48
CA PRO A 370 1.25 18.38 3.00
C PRO A 370 0.37 19.26 2.10
N ILE A 371 0.49 19.11 0.77
CA ILE A 371 -0.35 19.85 -0.18
C ILE A 371 -1.79 19.33 -0.10
N PHE A 372 -1.98 18.01 -0.08
CA PHE A 372 -3.30 17.39 0.00
C PHE A 372 -4.05 17.82 1.26
N HIS A 373 -3.41 17.70 2.44
CA HIS A 373 -3.97 18.13 3.72
C HIS A 373 -4.20 19.65 3.79
N PHE A 374 -3.33 20.45 3.17
CA PHE A 374 -3.58 21.89 3.05
C PHE A 374 -4.84 22.19 2.24
N LEU A 375 -5.07 21.46 1.13
CA LEU A 375 -6.24 21.64 0.28
C LEU A 375 -7.55 21.19 0.94
N GLU A 376 -7.52 20.13 1.76
CA GLU A 376 -8.66 19.66 2.55
C GLU A 376 -9.23 20.75 3.47
N ARG A 377 -8.38 21.68 3.94
CA ARG A 377 -8.82 22.82 4.76
C ARG A 377 -9.70 23.83 4.00
N PHE A 378 -9.68 23.83 2.66
CA PHE A 378 -10.43 24.78 1.84
C PHE A 378 -11.67 24.18 1.19
N THR A 379 -11.70 22.88 0.95
CA THR A 379 -12.78 22.22 0.20
C THR A 379 -12.89 20.76 0.60
N SER A 380 -14.11 20.29 0.86
CA SER A 380 -14.42 18.89 1.19
C SER A 380 -14.66 18.00 -0.03
N ASN A 381 -14.60 18.55 -1.26
CA ASN A 381 -14.75 17.80 -2.49
C ASN A 381 -13.38 17.27 -2.97
N TYR A 382 -13.17 15.97 -2.80
CA TYR A 382 -11.91 15.31 -3.14
C TYR A 382 -11.56 15.32 -4.62
N GLY A 383 -12.53 15.32 -5.54
CA GLY A 383 -12.23 15.49 -6.97
C GLY A 383 -11.63 16.86 -7.27
N LEU A 384 -12.11 17.93 -6.61
CA LEU A 384 -11.50 19.26 -6.73
C LEU A 384 -10.13 19.32 -6.04
N ILE A 385 -9.93 18.64 -4.91
CA ILE A 385 -8.61 18.53 -4.27
C ILE A 385 -7.61 17.89 -5.24
N ILE A 386 -7.98 16.77 -5.89
CA ILE A 386 -7.13 16.12 -6.90
C ILE A 386 -6.80 17.09 -8.04
N PHE A 387 -7.79 17.84 -8.54
CA PHE A 387 -7.56 18.84 -9.58
C PHE A 387 -6.55 19.92 -9.16
N MET A 388 -6.72 20.50 -7.98
CA MET A 388 -5.82 21.52 -7.45
C MET A 388 -4.42 20.96 -7.19
N LEU A 389 -4.33 19.74 -6.67
CA LEU A 389 -3.05 19.04 -6.48
C LEU A 389 -2.30 18.89 -7.80
N VAL A 390 -2.97 18.43 -8.86
CA VAL A 390 -2.36 18.30 -10.21
C VAL A 390 -1.87 19.66 -10.69
N LEU A 391 -2.70 20.70 -10.56
CA LEU A 391 -2.39 22.05 -11.02
C LEU A 391 -1.16 22.62 -10.31
N ILE A 392 -1.09 22.48 -8.98
CA ILE A 392 0.05 22.94 -8.17
C ILE A 392 1.34 22.22 -8.59
N ILE A 393 1.31 20.88 -8.67
CA ILE A 393 2.48 20.08 -9.07
C ILE A 393 2.94 20.48 -10.48
N LYS A 394 2.00 20.62 -11.44
CA LYS A 394 2.32 21.02 -12.82
C LYS A 394 2.85 22.44 -12.91
N LEU A 395 2.40 23.34 -12.04
CA LEU A 395 2.89 24.72 -11.97
C LEU A 395 4.30 24.77 -11.38
N MET A 396 4.58 23.99 -10.34
CA MET A 396 5.94 23.85 -9.78
C MET A 396 6.94 23.30 -10.81
N LEU A 397 6.50 22.33 -11.64
CA LEU A 397 7.33 21.76 -12.71
C LEU A 397 7.35 22.60 -14.00
N SER A 398 6.48 23.60 -14.13
CA SER A 398 6.34 24.42 -15.34
C SER A 398 7.63 25.07 -15.84
N PRO A 399 8.54 25.65 -15.02
CA PRO A 399 9.78 26.24 -15.54
C PRO A 399 10.71 25.21 -16.18
N LEU A 400 10.72 23.97 -15.67
CA LEU A 400 11.50 22.89 -16.25
C LEU A 400 10.86 22.39 -17.55
N THR A 401 9.55 22.16 -17.50
CA THR A 401 8.74 21.75 -18.64
C THR A 401 8.88 22.73 -19.81
N TYR A 402 8.91 24.04 -19.53
CA TYR A 402 9.18 25.08 -20.53
C TYR A 402 10.53 24.95 -21.21
N LYS A 403 11.62 24.75 -20.44
CA LYS A 403 12.97 24.56 -21.00
C LYS A 403 13.03 23.35 -21.92
N SER A 404 12.35 22.27 -21.55
CA SER A 404 12.31 21.07 -22.37
C SER A 404 11.49 21.23 -23.64
N TYR A 405 10.31 21.86 -23.57
CA TYR A 405 9.51 22.14 -24.78
C TYR A 405 10.24 23.06 -25.75
N LYS A 406 10.97 24.06 -25.25
CA LYS A 406 11.86 24.88 -26.09
C LYS A 406 12.94 24.05 -26.78
N SER A 407 13.51 23.07 -26.08
CA SER A 407 14.47 22.12 -26.67
C SER A 407 13.82 21.26 -27.75
N MET A 408 12.61 20.73 -27.49
CA MET A 408 11.86 19.91 -28.45
C MET A 408 11.46 20.72 -29.70
N ALA A 409 11.06 21.98 -29.54
CA ALA A 409 10.74 22.84 -30.66
C ALA A 409 11.96 23.11 -31.55
N LYS A 410 13.12 23.40 -30.96
CA LYS A 410 14.39 23.51 -31.70
C LYS A 410 14.72 22.23 -32.46
N MET A 411 14.51 21.08 -31.81
CA MET A 411 14.73 19.79 -32.44
C MET A 411 13.76 19.53 -33.60
N LYS A 412 12.49 19.91 -33.46
CA LYS A 412 11.48 19.80 -34.52
C LYS A 412 11.89 20.60 -35.76
N VAL A 413 12.28 21.87 -35.58
CA VAL A 413 12.75 22.72 -36.67
C VAL A 413 13.99 22.12 -37.34
N LEU A 414 14.98 21.69 -36.54
CA LEU A 414 16.17 21.02 -37.06
C LEU A 414 15.84 19.75 -37.86
N ASN A 415 14.92 18.92 -37.35
CA ASN A 415 14.48 17.71 -38.02
C ASN A 415 13.79 18.00 -39.36
N ASN A 416 12.99 19.07 -39.42
CA ASN A 416 12.36 19.49 -40.67
C ASN A 416 13.40 19.93 -41.71
N LEU A 417 14.42 20.69 -41.29
CA LEU A 417 15.53 21.11 -42.16
C LEU A 417 16.38 19.94 -42.66
N LEU A 418 16.58 18.92 -41.82
CA LEU A 418 17.40 17.74 -42.15
C LEU A 418 16.62 16.63 -42.84
N LYS A 419 15.28 16.70 -42.88
CA LYS A 419 14.41 15.70 -43.52
C LYS A 419 14.89 15.26 -44.92
N PRO A 420 15.18 16.18 -45.88
CA PRO A 420 15.63 15.77 -47.21
C PRO A 420 16.96 15.02 -47.19
N GLU A 421 17.90 15.41 -46.33
CA GLU A 421 19.19 14.73 -46.18
C GLU A 421 18.99 13.35 -45.52
N THR A 422 18.12 13.24 -44.52
CA THR A 422 17.80 11.94 -43.89
C THR A 422 17.07 10.98 -44.83
N ASP A 423 16.25 11.46 -45.73
CA ASP A 423 15.55 10.62 -46.72
C ASP A 423 16.53 10.12 -47.80
N GLN A 424 17.50 10.94 -48.22
CA GLN A 424 18.61 10.50 -49.08
C GLN A 424 19.49 9.45 -48.40
N LEU A 425 19.73 9.55 -47.09
CA LEU A 425 20.44 8.51 -46.34
C LEU A 425 19.69 7.18 -46.37
N LYS A 426 18.36 7.20 -46.23
CA LYS A 426 17.55 5.97 -46.30
C LYS A 426 17.56 5.37 -47.70
N GLU A 427 17.48 6.19 -48.74
CA GLU A 427 17.59 5.71 -50.13
C GLU A 427 18.97 5.09 -50.40
N LYS A 428 20.03 5.66 -49.82
CA LYS A 428 21.40 5.19 -50.00
C LYS A 428 21.74 3.91 -49.23
N TYR A 429 21.20 3.73 -48.02
CA TYR A 429 21.56 2.64 -47.12
C TYR A 429 20.47 1.58 -46.92
N GLY A 430 19.26 1.79 -47.47
CA GLY A 430 18.19 0.79 -47.55
C GLY A 430 17.87 0.12 -46.22
N ASP A 431 18.10 -1.20 -46.15
CA ASP A 431 17.78 -2.02 -44.98
C ASP A 431 18.81 -1.97 -43.84
N ASP A 432 19.96 -1.31 -44.02
CA ASP A 432 20.99 -1.19 -42.97
C ASP A 432 20.61 -0.09 -41.96
N GLN A 433 19.58 -0.38 -41.15
CA GLN A 433 19.02 0.53 -40.13
C GLN A 433 20.07 1.03 -39.14
N ALA A 434 21.07 0.19 -38.82
CA ALA A 434 22.16 0.56 -37.93
C ALA A 434 23.04 1.66 -38.55
N LYS A 435 23.37 1.53 -39.84
CA LYS A 435 24.16 2.52 -40.57
C LYS A 435 23.39 3.80 -40.86
N ILE A 436 22.07 3.69 -41.11
CA ILE A 436 21.16 4.84 -41.21
C ILE A 436 21.15 5.62 -39.89
N GLN A 437 21.00 4.95 -38.75
CA GLN A 437 21.06 5.61 -37.43
C GLN A 437 22.42 6.29 -37.18
N GLN A 438 23.53 5.63 -37.52
CA GLN A 438 24.87 6.18 -37.31
C GLN A 438 25.15 7.43 -38.16
N GLU A 439 24.84 7.39 -39.45
CA GLU A 439 25.05 8.53 -40.34
C GLU A 439 24.09 9.68 -40.04
N THR A 440 22.84 9.36 -39.65
CA THR A 440 21.87 10.34 -39.13
C THR A 440 22.42 11.03 -37.87
N MET A 441 23.05 10.28 -36.96
CA MET A 441 23.68 10.85 -35.76
C MET A 441 24.86 11.76 -36.08
N LYS A 442 25.71 11.39 -37.05
CA LYS A 442 26.82 12.24 -37.54
C LYS A 442 26.30 13.53 -38.17
N LEU A 443 25.16 13.49 -38.84
CA LEU A 443 24.52 14.66 -39.43
C LEU A 443 24.06 15.66 -38.36
N TYR A 444 23.39 15.17 -37.31
CA TYR A 444 23.02 16.01 -36.16
C TYR A 444 24.21 16.67 -35.47
N GLN A 445 25.32 15.94 -35.34
CA GLN A 445 26.56 16.46 -34.74
C GLN A 445 27.21 17.56 -35.59
N LYS A 446 27.14 17.47 -36.93
CA LYS A 446 27.66 18.49 -37.85
C LYS A 446 26.90 19.81 -37.76
N MET A 447 25.61 19.76 -37.41
CA MET A 447 24.75 20.94 -37.24
C MET A 447 24.92 21.63 -35.87
N GLY A 448 25.97 21.30 -35.11
CA GLY A 448 26.27 21.93 -33.82
C GLY A 448 25.33 21.51 -32.69
N THR A 449 24.42 20.56 -32.93
CA THR A 449 23.52 20.06 -31.89
C THR A 449 24.15 18.89 -31.15
N SER A 450 24.17 18.97 -29.82
CA SER A 450 24.67 17.90 -28.98
C SER A 450 23.58 16.83 -28.77
N PRO A 451 23.94 15.54 -28.62
CA PRO A 451 22.99 14.47 -28.25
C PRO A 451 22.17 14.80 -27.00
N PHE A 452 22.73 15.65 -26.13
CA PHE A 452 22.09 16.15 -24.92
C PHE A 452 20.86 17.01 -25.19
N ALA A 453 20.79 17.72 -26.33
CA ALA A 453 19.58 18.46 -26.73
C ALA A 453 18.40 17.53 -27.05
N ALA A 454 18.68 16.32 -27.55
CA ALA A 454 17.68 15.26 -27.77
C ALA A 454 17.20 14.66 -26.43
N MET A 455 18.12 14.39 -25.51
CA MET A 455 17.78 13.91 -24.16
C MET A 455 17.12 15.01 -23.30
N SER A 456 17.39 16.29 -23.56
CA SER A 456 16.72 17.39 -22.88
C SER A 456 15.20 17.43 -23.13
N GLY A 457 14.73 16.79 -24.19
CA GLY A 457 13.30 16.56 -24.47
C GLY A 457 12.64 15.53 -23.53
N CYS A 458 13.39 14.57 -22.98
CA CYS A 458 12.86 13.57 -22.04
C CYS A 458 13.14 13.90 -20.56
N ILE A 459 13.93 14.95 -20.26
CA ILE A 459 14.19 15.39 -18.88
C ILE A 459 12.91 15.65 -18.06
N PRO A 460 11.85 16.32 -18.57
CA PRO A 460 10.63 16.50 -17.80
C PRO A 460 9.95 15.19 -17.49
N MET A 461 9.98 14.23 -18.42
CA MET A 461 9.42 12.91 -18.21
C MET A 461 10.16 12.21 -17.08
N ILE A 462 11.49 12.19 -17.11
CA ILE A 462 12.32 11.56 -16.07
C ILE A 462 12.08 12.19 -14.70
N LEU A 463 12.04 13.52 -14.59
CA LEU A 463 11.78 14.16 -13.29
C LEU A 463 10.33 13.97 -12.83
N GLN A 464 9.38 13.82 -13.75
CA GLN A 464 7.98 13.55 -13.42
C GLN A 464 7.77 12.09 -12.97
N MET A 465 8.57 11.12 -13.45
CA MET A 465 8.38 9.70 -13.12
C MET A 465 8.33 9.43 -11.60
N PRO A 466 9.26 9.93 -10.75
CA PRO A 466 9.17 9.73 -9.30
C PRO A 466 7.89 10.30 -8.68
N ILE A 467 7.46 11.48 -9.11
CA ILE A 467 6.23 12.12 -8.60
C ILE A 467 5.00 11.32 -9.05
N LEU A 468 5.01 10.80 -10.27
CA LEU A 468 3.97 9.94 -10.80
C LEU A 468 3.86 8.64 -10.00
N PHE A 469 4.98 7.96 -9.74
CA PHE A 469 5.00 6.74 -8.94
C PHE A 469 4.63 6.99 -7.48
N ALA A 470 4.99 8.15 -6.92
CA ALA A 470 4.57 8.54 -5.58
C ALA A 470 3.05 8.63 -5.49
N LEU A 471 2.42 9.32 -6.45
CA LEU A 471 0.95 9.43 -6.53
C LEU A 471 0.27 8.10 -6.85
N PHE A 472 0.90 7.25 -7.67
CA PHE A 472 0.44 5.89 -7.93
C PHE A 472 0.39 5.02 -6.67
N ASN A 473 1.28 5.27 -5.70
CA ASN A 473 1.22 4.62 -4.38
C ASN A 473 0.28 5.38 -3.42
N PHE A 474 0.12 6.69 -3.56
CA PHE A 474 -0.74 7.46 -2.65
C PHE A 474 -2.23 7.15 -2.85
N PHE A 475 -2.72 7.24 -4.09
CA PHE A 475 -4.15 7.15 -4.39
C PHE A 475 -4.82 5.84 -3.94
N PRO A 476 -4.23 4.65 -4.15
CA PRO A 476 -4.85 3.39 -3.72
C PRO A 476 -4.91 3.18 -2.21
N PHE A 477 -4.10 3.90 -1.42
CA PHE A 477 -4.01 3.73 0.04
C PHE A 477 -4.55 4.92 0.83
N SER A 478 -5.03 5.95 0.14
CA SER A 478 -5.62 7.14 0.77
C SER A 478 -7.04 6.83 1.24
N VAL A 479 -7.20 6.69 2.56
CA VAL A 479 -8.49 6.48 3.24
C VAL A 479 -9.43 7.67 3.10
N GLU A 480 -8.89 8.85 2.82
CA GLU A 480 -9.62 10.09 2.62
C GLU A 480 -10.48 10.06 1.36
N LEU A 481 -10.04 9.34 0.33
CA LEU A 481 -10.78 9.18 -0.94
C LEU A 481 -11.88 8.12 -0.86
N ARG A 482 -11.92 7.36 0.24
CA ARG A 482 -12.81 6.21 0.38
C ARG A 482 -14.25 6.66 0.61
N GLY A 483 -15.13 6.23 -0.28
CA GLY A 483 -16.56 6.58 -0.25
C GLY A 483 -16.85 7.98 -0.79
N GLU A 484 -15.85 8.68 -1.34
CA GLU A 484 -16.00 10.04 -1.84
C GLU A 484 -16.40 10.04 -3.32
N SER A 485 -17.53 10.69 -3.61
CA SER A 485 -18.09 10.73 -4.96
C SER A 485 -17.63 11.96 -5.74
N PHE A 486 -17.43 11.80 -7.05
CA PHE A 486 -17.12 12.91 -7.94
C PHE A 486 -17.58 12.65 -9.38
N LEU A 487 -18.35 13.59 -9.93
CA LEU A 487 -18.98 13.49 -11.25
C LEU A 487 -19.83 12.21 -11.38
N TRP A 488 -19.38 11.21 -12.15
CA TRP A 488 -20.04 9.91 -12.31
C TRP A 488 -19.44 8.81 -11.44
N ALA A 489 -18.25 9.03 -10.85
CA ALA A 489 -17.64 8.07 -9.95
C ALA A 489 -18.30 8.18 -8.58
N LYS A 490 -18.85 7.06 -8.11
CA LYS A 490 -19.47 6.99 -6.77
C LYS A 490 -18.44 6.93 -5.65
N ASP A 491 -17.25 6.44 -5.94
CA ASP A 491 -16.14 6.30 -4.99
C ASP A 491 -14.82 6.48 -5.74
N LEU A 492 -13.99 7.44 -5.32
CA LEU A 492 -12.68 7.73 -5.91
C LEU A 492 -11.60 6.70 -5.54
N SER A 493 -11.80 5.93 -4.47
CA SER A 493 -10.86 4.92 -3.98
C SER A 493 -11.01 3.55 -4.66
N THR A 494 -12.12 3.34 -5.38
CA THR A 494 -12.38 2.15 -6.20
C THR A 494 -12.50 2.55 -7.67
N TYR A 495 -12.61 1.58 -8.57
CA TYR A 495 -12.80 1.87 -10.00
C TYR A 495 -14.17 2.50 -10.26
N ASP A 496 -14.24 3.39 -11.26
CA ASP A 496 -15.52 3.87 -11.76
C ASP A 496 -16.14 2.84 -12.73
N SER A 497 -17.46 2.74 -12.78
CA SER A 497 -18.14 1.85 -13.72
C SER A 497 -19.37 2.53 -14.30
N ILE A 498 -19.33 2.77 -15.61
CA ILE A 498 -20.49 3.29 -16.37
C ILE A 498 -21.28 2.16 -17.04
N ALA A 499 -20.66 1.01 -17.24
CA ALA A 499 -21.27 -0.17 -17.84
C ALA A 499 -20.62 -1.42 -17.25
N THR A 500 -21.46 -2.37 -16.83
CA THR A 500 -21.05 -3.73 -16.43
C THR A 500 -21.25 -4.66 -17.61
N LEU A 501 -20.22 -5.43 -17.95
CA LEU A 501 -20.24 -6.44 -18.99
C LEU A 501 -20.81 -7.74 -18.41
N PRO A 502 -21.62 -8.51 -19.15
CA PRO A 502 -22.15 -9.80 -18.69
C PRO A 502 -21.09 -10.92 -18.71
N PHE A 503 -19.85 -10.61 -19.07
CA PHE A 503 -18.71 -11.51 -19.12
C PHE A 503 -17.45 -10.78 -18.66
N THR A 504 -16.50 -11.53 -18.10
CA THR A 504 -15.21 -10.99 -17.67
C THR A 504 -14.21 -11.13 -18.82
N ILE A 505 -13.63 -10.01 -19.26
CA ILE A 505 -12.54 -10.02 -20.24
C ILE A 505 -11.21 -10.15 -19.47
N PRO A 506 -10.34 -11.13 -19.81
CA PRO A 506 -9.02 -11.24 -19.20
C PRO A 506 -8.27 -9.91 -19.27
N PHE A 507 -7.66 -9.51 -18.16
CA PHE A 507 -6.90 -8.26 -18.01
C PHE A 507 -7.70 -6.95 -18.06
N TYR A 508 -8.95 -6.94 -18.51
CA TYR A 508 -9.80 -5.73 -18.51
C TYR A 508 -10.76 -5.72 -17.31
N GLY A 509 -11.28 -6.90 -16.94
CA GLY A 509 -12.34 -7.04 -15.97
C GLY A 509 -13.73 -7.13 -16.60
N ASP A 510 -14.74 -6.93 -15.76
CA ASP A 510 -16.17 -7.05 -16.03
C ASP A 510 -16.88 -5.69 -16.14
N HIS A 511 -16.13 -4.59 -16.18
CA HIS A 511 -16.68 -3.24 -16.17
C HIS A 511 -15.91 -2.30 -17.10
N VAL A 512 -16.53 -1.17 -17.43
CA VAL A 512 -15.92 -0.10 -18.24
C VAL A 512 -15.76 1.15 -17.38
N SER A 513 -14.51 1.53 -17.13
CA SER A 513 -14.12 2.71 -16.36
C SER A 513 -13.98 3.93 -17.27
N LEU A 514 -14.84 4.94 -17.11
CA LEU A 514 -14.88 6.12 -17.99
C LEU A 514 -13.68 7.03 -17.75
N PHE A 515 -13.22 7.21 -16.50
CA PHE A 515 -11.98 7.95 -16.26
C PHE A 515 -10.78 7.30 -16.92
N THR A 516 -10.71 5.96 -16.94
CA THR A 516 -9.67 5.21 -17.64
C THR A 516 -9.76 5.41 -19.15
N LEU A 517 -10.97 5.43 -19.74
CA LEU A 517 -11.16 5.75 -21.17
C LEU A 517 -10.70 7.18 -21.50
N LEU A 518 -11.05 8.16 -20.67
CA LEU A 518 -10.66 9.56 -20.85
C LEU A 518 -9.14 9.74 -20.67
N MET A 519 -8.54 9.06 -19.70
CA MET A 519 -7.10 8.97 -19.55
C MET A 519 -6.45 8.41 -20.83
N THR A 520 -6.95 7.31 -21.37
CA THR A 520 -6.40 6.68 -22.57
C THR A 520 -6.52 7.61 -23.77
N LEU A 521 -7.68 8.22 -23.98
CA LEU A 521 -7.91 9.18 -25.07
C LEU A 521 -6.96 10.39 -24.96
N SER A 522 -6.83 10.97 -23.76
CA SER A 522 -5.92 12.09 -23.52
C SER A 522 -4.45 11.70 -23.71
N THR A 523 -4.07 10.48 -23.33
CA THR A 523 -2.70 9.96 -23.53
C THR A 523 -2.42 9.74 -25.02
N VAL A 524 -3.38 9.20 -25.79
CA VAL A 524 -3.25 9.04 -27.25
C VAL A 524 -3.11 10.39 -27.94
N LEU A 525 -3.90 11.40 -27.53
CA LEU A 525 -3.79 12.77 -28.04
C LEU A 525 -2.41 13.38 -27.71
N MET A 526 -1.91 13.13 -26.50
CA MET A 526 -0.59 13.59 -26.06
C MET A 526 0.52 12.93 -26.87
N THR A 527 0.45 11.61 -27.06
CA THR A 527 1.35 10.82 -27.93
C THR A 527 1.32 11.35 -29.35
N TYR A 528 0.14 11.63 -29.89
CA TYR A 528 -0.03 12.20 -31.22
C TYR A 528 0.74 13.52 -31.36
N THR A 529 0.51 14.44 -30.43
CA THR A 529 1.15 15.77 -30.42
C THR A 529 2.68 15.66 -30.29
N ASN A 530 3.17 14.81 -29.38
CA ASN A 530 4.61 14.59 -29.20
C ASN A 530 5.27 13.95 -30.43
N SER A 531 4.59 12.99 -31.09
CA SER A 531 5.12 12.32 -32.28
C SER A 531 5.30 13.26 -33.48
N GLN A 532 4.49 14.32 -33.57
CA GLN A 532 4.68 15.37 -34.58
C GLN A 532 5.88 16.28 -34.28
N MET A 533 6.30 16.38 -33.02
CA MET A 533 7.42 17.22 -32.60
C MET A 533 8.76 16.49 -32.73
N ASN A 534 8.80 15.17 -32.50
CA ASN A 534 10.02 14.35 -32.50
C ASN A 534 10.10 13.33 -33.65
N SER A 535 9.71 13.74 -34.87
CA SER A 535 9.53 12.87 -36.04
C SER A 535 10.78 12.11 -36.53
N ALA A 536 11.99 12.59 -36.27
CA ALA A 536 13.20 11.98 -36.81
C ALA A 536 13.74 10.77 -36.02
N GLN A 537 13.46 10.68 -34.71
CA GLN A 537 13.81 9.51 -33.88
C GLN A 537 12.69 8.47 -33.82
N MET A 538 11.51 8.80 -34.34
CA MET A 538 10.26 8.05 -34.18
C MET A 538 9.78 7.39 -35.49
N GLN A 539 10.70 6.84 -36.28
CA GLN A 539 10.35 6.17 -37.52
C GLN A 539 10.25 4.65 -37.33
N GLY A 540 9.38 4.00 -38.11
CA GLY A 540 9.20 2.55 -38.08
C GLY A 540 8.35 2.04 -36.89
N PRO A 541 8.61 0.80 -36.41
CA PRO A 541 7.74 0.11 -35.44
C PRO A 541 7.61 0.84 -34.08
N MET A 542 8.55 1.70 -33.73
CA MET A 542 8.53 2.48 -32.48
C MET A 542 7.35 3.47 -32.41
N LYS A 543 6.93 4.02 -33.56
CA LYS A 543 5.74 4.88 -33.63
C LYS A 543 4.49 4.09 -33.28
N THR A 544 4.32 2.91 -33.88
CA THR A 544 3.18 2.03 -33.64
C THR A 544 3.09 1.61 -32.18
N ILE A 545 4.22 1.21 -31.58
CA ILE A 545 4.29 0.84 -30.16
C ILE A 545 3.75 1.97 -29.28
N GLN A 546 4.15 3.22 -29.50
CA GLN A 546 3.72 4.35 -28.65
C GLN A 546 2.21 4.64 -28.70
N TYR A 547 1.54 4.36 -29.81
CA TYR A 547 0.08 4.50 -29.91
C TYR A 547 -0.68 3.31 -29.30
N PHE A 548 -0.08 2.11 -29.30
CA PHE A 548 -0.66 0.93 -28.67
C PHE A 548 -0.43 0.87 -27.16
N THR A 549 0.67 1.42 -26.64
CA THR A 549 0.98 1.40 -25.20
C THR A 549 -0.13 1.96 -24.32
N PRO A 550 -0.75 3.13 -24.60
CA PRO A 550 -1.86 3.65 -23.80
C PRO A 550 -3.07 2.71 -23.79
N VAL A 551 -3.33 2.03 -24.91
CA VAL A 551 -4.42 1.04 -25.01
C VAL A 551 -4.10 -0.17 -24.12
N ILE A 552 -2.87 -0.68 -24.11
CA ILE A 552 -2.47 -1.78 -23.21
C ILE A 552 -2.60 -1.35 -21.73
N ILE A 553 -2.15 -0.14 -21.40
CA ILE A 553 -2.25 0.42 -20.05
C ILE A 553 -3.71 0.57 -19.62
N MET A 554 -4.62 0.87 -20.54
CA MET A 554 -6.07 0.93 -20.27
C MET A 554 -6.60 -0.38 -19.68
N PHE A 555 -6.16 -1.54 -20.20
CA PHE A 555 -6.59 -2.84 -19.67
C PHE A 555 -6.15 -2.98 -18.22
N VAL A 556 -4.87 -2.70 -17.94
CA VAL A 556 -4.32 -2.81 -16.58
C VAL A 556 -4.97 -1.82 -15.60
N LEU A 557 -5.16 -0.56 -16.02
CA LEU A 557 -5.67 0.51 -15.15
C LEU A 557 -7.19 0.57 -15.06
N ASN A 558 -7.93 -0.29 -15.77
CA ASN A 558 -9.39 -0.31 -15.69
C ASN A 558 -9.86 -0.64 -14.26
N SER A 559 -9.17 -1.58 -13.60
CA SER A 559 -9.43 -2.01 -12.22
C SER A 559 -8.79 -1.12 -11.15
N PHE A 560 -8.11 -0.04 -11.52
CA PHE A 560 -7.47 0.87 -10.57
C PHE A 560 -8.44 1.94 -10.04
N PRO A 561 -8.13 2.57 -8.90
CA PRO A 561 -8.94 3.64 -8.32
C PRO A 561 -9.22 4.78 -9.32
N ALA A 562 -10.47 5.23 -9.38
CA ALA A 562 -10.91 6.33 -10.22
C ALA A 562 -10.15 7.63 -9.94
N GLY A 563 -9.77 7.89 -8.68
CA GLY A 563 -8.95 9.04 -8.31
C GLY A 563 -7.59 9.06 -9.01
N LEU A 564 -6.96 7.89 -9.20
CA LEU A 564 -5.70 7.76 -9.91
C LEU A 564 -5.89 8.04 -11.42
N THR A 565 -6.86 7.40 -12.06
CA THR A 565 -7.09 7.55 -13.51
C THR A 565 -7.58 8.95 -13.86
N TYR A 566 -8.37 9.56 -12.97
CA TYR A 566 -8.74 10.98 -13.04
C TYR A 566 -7.53 11.91 -12.93
N TYR A 567 -6.61 11.66 -11.98
CA TYR A 567 -5.36 12.40 -11.87
C TYR A 567 -4.56 12.35 -13.19
N TYR A 568 -4.42 11.18 -13.80
CA TYR A 568 -3.72 11.03 -15.08
C TYR A 568 -4.40 11.80 -16.21
N PHE A 569 -5.73 11.71 -16.30
CA PHE A 569 -6.50 12.47 -17.27
C PHE A 569 -6.25 13.98 -17.13
N LEU A 570 -6.40 14.53 -15.92
CA LEU A 570 -6.14 15.95 -15.67
C LEU A 570 -4.69 16.35 -15.97
N SER A 571 -3.74 15.51 -15.56
CA SER A 571 -2.31 15.72 -15.81
C SER A 571 -2.03 15.82 -17.31
N ASN A 572 -2.63 14.96 -18.13
CA ASN A 572 -2.51 15.00 -19.59
C ASN A 572 -3.13 16.27 -20.18
N ILE A 573 -4.36 16.62 -19.79
CA ILE A 573 -5.06 17.81 -20.30
C ILE A 573 -4.32 19.10 -19.94
N ILE A 574 -3.87 19.25 -18.69
CA ILE A 574 -3.08 20.41 -18.25
C ILE A 574 -1.77 20.48 -19.03
N THR A 575 -1.09 19.34 -19.21
CA THR A 575 0.18 19.31 -19.94
C THR A 575 -0.03 19.65 -21.42
N PHE A 576 -1.11 19.16 -22.05
CA PHE A 576 -1.49 19.53 -23.42
C PHE A 576 -1.79 21.04 -23.53
N GLY A 577 -2.48 21.61 -22.54
CA GLY A 577 -2.71 23.05 -22.44
C GLY A 577 -1.40 23.83 -22.35
N GLN A 578 -0.48 23.42 -21.46
CA GLN A 578 0.86 24.01 -21.31
C GLN A 578 1.65 23.93 -22.62
N GLN A 579 1.66 22.78 -23.29
CA GLN A 579 2.32 22.60 -24.59
C GLN A 579 1.79 23.58 -25.64
N THR A 580 0.47 23.67 -25.74
CA THR A 580 -0.21 24.51 -26.73
C THR A 580 0.07 25.99 -26.48
N LEU A 581 0.02 26.43 -25.21
CA LEU A 581 0.34 27.81 -24.82
C LEU A 581 1.81 28.16 -25.11
N ILE A 582 2.74 27.29 -24.72
CA ILE A 582 4.18 27.51 -24.94
C ILE A 582 4.49 27.56 -26.44
N LYS A 583 3.91 26.65 -27.23
CA LYS A 583 4.08 26.64 -28.69
C LYS A 583 3.52 27.90 -29.35
N LYS A 584 2.35 28.37 -28.93
CA LYS A 584 1.68 29.52 -29.54
C LYS A 584 2.34 30.86 -29.16
N PHE A 585 2.79 31.01 -27.92
CA PHE A 585 3.21 32.32 -27.38
C PHE A 585 4.72 32.48 -27.19
N MET A 586 5.50 31.39 -27.10
CA MET A 586 6.90 31.46 -26.67
C MET A 586 7.91 30.84 -27.65
N ILE A 587 7.44 30.21 -28.72
CA ILE A 587 8.29 29.59 -29.75
C ILE A 587 8.02 30.31 -31.07
N ASP A 588 9.07 30.95 -31.57
CA ASP A 588 9.10 31.57 -32.90
C ASP A 588 9.94 30.68 -33.81
N ASP A 589 9.26 29.89 -34.64
CA ASP A 589 9.90 28.89 -35.52
C ASP A 589 10.88 29.58 -36.51
N GLU A 590 10.55 30.77 -37.02
CA GLU A 590 11.42 31.51 -37.95
C GLU A 590 12.72 31.97 -37.29
N LYS A 591 12.63 32.45 -36.05
CA LYS A 591 13.82 32.87 -35.28
C LYS A 591 14.74 31.69 -34.99
N ILE A 592 14.17 30.51 -34.78
CA ILE A 592 14.93 29.27 -34.57
C ILE A 592 15.58 28.80 -35.86
N GLU A 593 14.88 28.87 -37.00
CA GLU A 593 15.42 28.54 -38.33
C GLU A 593 16.64 29.41 -38.67
N ARG A 594 16.52 30.74 -38.52
CA ARG A 594 17.63 31.67 -38.77
C ARG A 594 18.84 31.38 -37.89
N GLN A 595 18.63 31.08 -36.61
CA GLN A 595 19.71 30.69 -35.69
C GLN A 595 20.39 29.37 -36.11
N ILE A 596 19.63 28.39 -36.60
CA ILE A 596 20.20 27.10 -37.03
C ILE A 596 20.96 27.28 -38.36
N GLU A 597 20.45 28.06 -39.29
CA GLU A 597 21.12 28.35 -40.56
C GLU A 597 22.40 29.17 -40.40
N GLU A 598 22.41 30.17 -39.50
CA GLU A 598 23.64 30.90 -39.13
C GLU A 598 24.68 29.96 -38.54
N ASN A 599 24.28 29.04 -37.65
CA ASN A 599 25.17 28.02 -37.11
C ASN A 599 25.63 27.00 -38.18
N ARG A 600 24.82 26.70 -39.20
CA ARG A 600 25.20 25.88 -40.36
C ARG A 600 26.29 26.57 -41.19
N LYS A 601 26.22 27.89 -41.34
CA LYS A 601 27.19 28.71 -42.10
C LYS A 601 28.50 28.88 -41.33
N LEU A 602 28.44 28.97 -40.00
CA LEU A 602 29.61 29.00 -39.11
C LEU A 602 30.17 27.58 -38.93
N LYS A 603 31.00 27.12 -39.88
CA LYS A 603 31.74 25.85 -39.75
C LYS A 603 32.57 25.85 -38.46
N GLY A 604 32.17 25.05 -37.48
CA GLY A 604 33.04 24.60 -36.38
C GLY A 604 32.75 25.20 -35.00
N GLY A 605 31.66 24.74 -34.37
CA GLY A 605 31.58 24.80 -32.91
C GLY A 605 32.57 23.82 -32.26
N LYS A 606 33.25 24.23 -31.18
CA LYS A 606 34.13 23.34 -30.39
C LYS A 606 33.36 22.09 -29.97
N LYS A 607 33.83 20.90 -30.40
CA LYS A 607 33.28 19.61 -29.97
C LYS A 607 33.37 19.47 -28.45
N SER A 608 32.26 19.13 -27.80
CA SER A 608 32.25 18.82 -26.36
C SER A 608 33.05 17.54 -26.08
N LYS A 609 33.73 17.44 -24.93
CA LYS A 609 34.48 16.24 -24.50
C LYS A 609 33.63 14.96 -24.57
N PHE A 610 32.34 15.06 -24.29
CA PHE A 610 31.40 13.94 -24.40
C PHE A 610 31.14 13.52 -25.86
N GLN A 611 31.03 14.47 -26.79
CA GLN A 611 30.85 14.18 -28.22
C GLN A 611 32.06 13.46 -28.81
N ALA A 612 33.28 13.86 -28.40
CA ALA A 612 34.51 13.19 -28.82
C ALA A 612 34.55 11.73 -28.33
N LYS A 613 34.18 11.48 -27.07
CA LYS A 613 34.14 10.14 -26.46
C LYS A 613 33.08 9.23 -27.09
N LEU A 614 31.92 9.79 -27.46
CA LEU A 614 30.88 9.05 -28.19
C LEU A 614 31.32 8.69 -29.61
N GLU A 615 32.01 9.60 -30.32
CA GLU A 615 32.56 9.35 -31.66
C GLU A 615 33.62 8.24 -31.64
N GLU A 616 34.46 8.22 -30.61
CA GLU A 616 35.46 7.17 -30.38
C GLU A 616 34.79 5.81 -30.10
N ALA A 617 33.77 5.78 -29.25
CA ALA A 617 32.99 4.57 -28.96
C ALA A 617 32.31 3.99 -30.22
N MET A 618 31.72 4.84 -31.07
CA MET A 618 31.10 4.41 -32.32
C MET A 618 32.14 3.84 -33.32
N LYS A 619 33.31 4.49 -33.47
CA LYS A 619 34.40 3.97 -34.32
C LYS A 619 34.96 2.65 -33.81
N ALA A 620 35.04 2.48 -32.49
CA ALA A 620 35.43 1.21 -31.87
C ALA A 620 34.40 0.09 -32.15
N GLN A 621 33.11 0.42 -32.19
CA GLN A 621 32.05 -0.54 -32.52
C GLN A 621 32.04 -0.93 -34.00
N GLU A 622 32.20 0.03 -34.93
CA GLU A 622 32.35 -0.24 -36.37
C GLU A 622 33.58 -1.09 -36.68
N SER A 623 34.72 -0.78 -36.05
CA SER A 623 35.96 -1.56 -36.26
C SER A 623 35.84 -2.99 -35.71
N LYS A 624 35.15 -3.20 -34.58
CA LYS A 624 34.80 -4.53 -34.07
C LYS A 624 33.86 -5.28 -35.02
N ALA A 625 32.83 -4.63 -35.55
CA ALA A 625 31.91 -5.23 -36.52
C ALA A 625 32.62 -5.64 -37.83
N LYS A 626 33.49 -4.77 -38.38
CA LYS A 626 34.30 -5.07 -39.57
C LYS A 626 35.31 -6.21 -39.33
N LYS A 627 35.91 -6.29 -38.14
CA LYS A 627 36.78 -7.42 -37.77
C LYS A 627 36.01 -8.74 -37.64
N LYS A 628 34.76 -8.70 -37.16
CA LYS A 628 33.89 -9.89 -37.04
C LYS A 628 33.39 -10.36 -38.41
N ALA A 629 33.11 -9.43 -39.33
CA ALA A 629 32.72 -9.74 -40.72
C ALA A 629 33.88 -10.25 -41.60
N LYS A 630 35.14 -9.94 -41.28
CA LYS A 630 36.34 -10.52 -41.93
C LYS A 630 36.76 -11.89 -41.39
N ARG A 631 36.13 -12.36 -40.30
CA ARG A 631 36.42 -13.65 -39.63
C ARG A 631 35.36 -14.72 -39.89
N LYS A 632 34.24 -14.35 -40.51
CA LYS A 632 33.34 -15.26 -41.24
C LYS A 632 33.75 -15.21 -42.70
#